data_AF-A0A497FJB5-F1
#
_entry.id   AF-A0A497FJB5-F1
#
_cell.length_a   1.000
_cell.length_b   1.000
_cell.length_c   1.000
_cell.angle_alpha   90.00
_cell.angle_beta   90.00
_cell.angle_gamma   90.00
#
_symmetry.space_group_name_H-M   'P 1'
#
loop_
_entity.id
_entity.type
_entity.pdbx_description
1 polymer ?
#
loop_
_entity_poly.entity_id
_entity_poly.type
_entity_poly.pdbx_seq_one_letter_code
_entity_poly.pdbx_strand_id
1 'polypeptide(L)'
;MEYTTAEEYLAGKIEKVVLPSTTASGKHPVFIIRKIPPKAALELASLLELPEDVDLENINEALSSIDVKEKLPELIDIIIPACVVKPRIKKEKKNEECPKCLCIDDLEIEDLVALFEEILEFNGLTAQGIKKRQKFRRKPSGSIGRSSRSKNRKAAD
;
A
#
# COMPACT_ATOMS: atom_id res chain seq x y z
N MET A 1 9.64 -29.33 -9.10
CA MET A 1 8.92 -28.04 -9.00
C MET A 1 9.58 -27.27 -7.88
N GLU A 2 10.14 -26.10 -8.18
CA GLU A 2 10.64 -25.20 -7.15
C GLU A 2 9.44 -24.43 -6.60
N TYR A 3 9.22 -24.52 -5.29
CA TYR A 3 8.16 -23.79 -4.60
C TYR A 3 8.81 -22.59 -3.89
N THR A 4 8.19 -21.42 -4.01
CA THR A 4 8.63 -20.23 -3.27
C THR A 4 8.39 -20.43 -1.78
N THR A 5 9.41 -20.18 -0.97
CA THR A 5 9.28 -20.26 0.49
C THR A 5 8.55 -19.04 1.05
N ALA A 6 8.03 -19.14 2.27
CA ALA A 6 7.39 -18.00 2.94
C ALA A 6 8.38 -16.83 3.14
N GLU A 7 9.65 -17.13 3.42
CA GLU A 7 10.70 -16.12 3.59
C GLU A 7 10.99 -15.38 2.30
N GLU A 8 11.13 -16.09 1.17
CA GLU A 8 11.30 -15.49 -0.16
C GLU A 8 10.10 -14.64 -0.55
N TYR A 9 8.88 -15.10 -0.25
CA TYR A 9 7.66 -14.33 -0.54
C TYR A 9 7.57 -13.04 0.29
N LEU A 10 8.13 -13.03 1.50
CA LEU A 10 8.13 -11.88 2.41
C LEU A 10 9.32 -10.94 2.20
N ALA A 11 10.45 -11.43 1.68
CA ALA A 11 11.68 -10.65 1.51
C ALA A 11 11.51 -9.40 0.62
N GLY A 12 10.55 -9.43 -0.33
CA GLY A 12 10.19 -8.27 -1.17
C GLY A 12 8.99 -7.46 -0.67
N LYS A 13 8.47 -7.75 0.52
CA LYS A 13 7.24 -7.16 1.07
C LYS A 13 7.45 -6.34 2.33
N ILE A 14 8.70 -6.15 2.73
CA ILE A 14 9.09 -5.31 3.85
C ILE A 14 10.14 -4.29 3.43
N GLU A 15 10.14 -3.14 4.09
CA GLU A 15 11.09 -2.06 3.87
C GLU A 15 11.55 -1.49 5.22
N LYS A 16 12.79 -1.00 5.27
CA LYS A 16 13.35 -0.34 6.45
C LYS A 16 13.27 1.17 6.27
N VAL A 17 12.66 1.84 7.24
CA VAL A 17 12.47 3.30 7.25
C VAL A 17 13.26 3.88 8.41
N VAL A 18 14.04 4.92 8.15
CA VAL A 18 14.77 5.68 9.18
C VAL A 18 13.95 6.93 9.46
N LEU A 19 13.57 7.13 10.72
CA LEU A 19 12.70 8.23 11.12
C LEU A 19 13.48 9.52 11.43
N PRO A 20 12.86 10.71 11.24
CA PRO A 20 13.52 11.99 11.43
C PRO A 20 13.86 12.30 12.89
N SER A 21 13.05 11.85 13.86
CA SER A 21 13.32 12.11 15.28
C SER A 21 14.64 11.51 15.75
N THR A 22 15.06 11.89 16.96
CA THR A 22 16.25 11.34 17.61
C THR A 22 15.91 10.73 18.96
N THR A 23 16.39 9.51 19.18
CA THR A 23 16.26 8.86 20.49
C THR A 23 17.16 9.55 21.52
N ALA A 24 16.94 9.26 22.81
CA ALA A 24 17.82 9.71 23.91
C ALA A 24 19.31 9.33 23.74
N SER A 25 19.62 8.38 22.85
CA SER A 25 20.98 8.00 22.48
C SER A 25 21.60 8.82 21.33
N GLY A 26 20.87 9.81 20.80
CA GLY A 26 21.28 10.63 19.65
C GLY A 26 21.19 9.92 18.29
N LYS A 27 20.50 8.77 18.21
CA LYS A 27 20.32 7.98 16.99
C LYS A 27 18.90 8.08 16.47
N HIS A 28 18.74 8.10 15.15
CA HIS A 28 17.44 8.01 14.48
C HIS A 28 16.78 6.63 14.71
N PRO A 29 15.48 6.58 15.04
CA PRO A 29 14.75 5.32 15.12
C PRO A 29 14.67 4.64 13.75
N VAL A 30 14.65 3.30 13.74
CA VAL A 30 14.49 2.51 12.51
C VAL A 30 13.27 1.61 12.64
N PHE A 31 12.36 1.74 11.69
CA PHE A 31 11.12 0.99 11.61
C PHE A 31 11.18 0.03 10.42
N ILE A 32 10.46 -1.09 10.53
CA ILE A 32 10.23 -2.03 9.44
C ILE A 32 8.77 -1.93 9.06
N ILE A 33 8.51 -1.52 7.83
CA ILE A 33 7.16 -1.41 7.27
C ILE A 33 6.89 -2.57 6.31
N ARG A 34 5.63 -2.79 5.97
CA ARG A 34 5.16 -3.68 4.90
C ARG A 34 4.12 -2.98 4.03
N LYS A 35 3.79 -3.58 2.90
CA LYS A 35 2.66 -3.13 2.06
C LYS A 35 1.33 -3.22 2.82
N ILE A 36 0.38 -2.36 2.45
CA ILE A 36 -0.97 -2.32 3.01
C ILE A 36 -1.59 -3.71 2.87
N PRO A 37 -1.93 -4.39 3.98
CA PRO A 37 -2.59 -5.69 3.92
C PRO A 37 -3.98 -5.58 3.29
N PRO A 38 -4.50 -6.63 2.63
CA PRO A 38 -5.82 -6.59 2.00
C PRO A 38 -6.95 -6.16 2.94
N LYS A 39 -6.92 -6.60 4.20
CA LYS A 39 -7.91 -6.21 5.21
C LYS A 39 -7.90 -4.69 5.46
N ALA A 40 -6.71 -4.11 5.62
CA ALA A 40 -6.57 -2.67 5.82
C ALA A 40 -6.98 -1.89 4.57
N ALA A 41 -6.72 -2.42 3.35
CA ALA A 41 -7.18 -1.80 2.11
C ALA A 41 -8.71 -1.73 2.02
N LEU A 42 -9.43 -2.76 2.50
CA LEU A 42 -10.89 -2.76 2.55
C LEU A 42 -11.44 -1.78 3.60
N GLU A 43 -10.78 -1.69 4.76
CA GLU A 43 -11.11 -0.70 5.80
C GLU A 43 -10.91 0.73 5.27
N LEU A 44 -9.81 0.97 4.54
CA LEU A 44 -9.57 2.23 3.85
C LEU A 44 -10.65 2.53 2.80
N ALA A 45 -10.98 1.57 1.94
CA ALA A 45 -12.02 1.78 0.93
C ALA A 45 -13.38 2.14 1.56
N SER A 46 -13.71 1.51 2.69
CA SER A 46 -14.92 1.82 3.45
C SER A 46 -14.89 3.24 4.03
N LEU A 47 -13.75 3.65 4.60
CA LEU A 47 -13.55 5.00 5.14
C LEU A 47 -13.63 6.08 4.03
N LEU A 48 -13.16 5.73 2.84
CA LEU A 48 -13.13 6.61 1.68
C LEU A 48 -14.40 6.57 0.84
N GLU A 49 -15.41 5.79 1.24
CA GLU A 49 -16.69 5.63 0.54
C GLU A 49 -16.50 5.21 -0.94
N LEU A 50 -15.48 4.37 -1.18
CA LEU A 50 -15.17 3.89 -2.52
C LEU A 50 -16.17 2.82 -2.99
N PRO A 51 -16.44 2.74 -4.31
CA PRO A 51 -17.27 1.67 -4.87
C PRO A 51 -16.69 0.28 -4.57
N GLU A 52 -17.55 -0.75 -4.60
CA GLU A 52 -17.19 -2.14 -4.26
C GLU A 52 -16.03 -2.70 -5.11
N ASP A 53 -15.85 -2.18 -6.33
CA ASP A 53 -14.70 -2.44 -7.19
C ASP A 53 -13.48 -1.62 -6.74
N VAL A 54 -12.90 -2.02 -5.60
CA VAL A 54 -11.73 -1.36 -5.02
C VAL A 54 -10.47 -1.76 -5.79
N ASP A 55 -9.95 -0.83 -6.58
CA ASP A 55 -8.59 -0.92 -7.10
C ASP A 55 -7.67 0.12 -6.44
N LEU A 56 -6.36 -0.04 -6.63
CA LEU A 56 -5.36 0.87 -6.06
C LEU A 56 -5.35 2.25 -6.74
N GLU A 57 -5.96 2.36 -7.94
CA GLU A 57 -6.07 3.62 -8.67
C GLU A 57 -7.16 4.49 -8.02
N ASN A 58 -8.31 3.90 -7.68
CA ASN A 58 -9.42 4.49 -6.93
C ASN A 58 -9.00 4.95 -5.53
N ILE A 59 -8.21 4.14 -4.81
CA ILE A 59 -7.67 4.53 -3.49
C ILE A 59 -6.78 5.76 -3.61
N ASN A 60 -5.94 5.84 -4.64
CA ASN A 60 -5.05 6.98 -4.84
C ASN A 60 -5.80 8.26 -5.23
N GLU A 61 -6.79 8.16 -6.13
CA GLU A 61 -7.63 9.29 -6.51
C GLU A 61 -8.35 9.84 -5.29
N ALA A 62 -8.92 8.97 -4.46
CA ALA A 62 -9.54 9.35 -3.20
C ALA A 62 -8.53 10.01 -2.25
N LEU A 63 -7.36 9.43 -2.03
CA LEU A 63 -6.30 10.05 -1.20
C LEU A 63 -5.88 11.44 -1.69
N SER A 64 -5.97 11.70 -3.00
CA SER A 64 -5.64 12.99 -3.62
C SER A 64 -6.79 14.00 -3.56
N SER A 65 -8.04 13.54 -3.43
CA SER A 65 -9.25 14.37 -3.42
C SER A 65 -9.82 14.62 -2.02
N ILE A 66 -9.40 13.84 -1.02
CA ILE A 66 -9.82 14.03 0.37
C ILE A 66 -9.31 15.38 0.88
N ASP A 67 -10.17 16.07 1.62
CA ASP A 67 -9.72 17.15 2.47
C ASP A 67 -8.85 16.54 3.59
N VAL A 68 -7.55 16.45 3.32
CA VAL A 68 -6.57 15.66 4.08
C VAL A 68 -6.69 15.96 5.57
N LYS A 69 -7.07 17.18 5.95
CA LYS A 69 -7.22 17.56 7.36
C LYS A 69 -8.32 16.80 8.12
N GLU A 70 -9.40 16.38 7.46
CA GLU A 70 -10.54 15.77 8.15
C GLU A 70 -10.35 14.26 8.37
N LYS A 71 -9.87 13.54 7.35
CA LYS A 71 -9.72 12.06 7.41
C LYS A 71 -8.30 11.59 7.71
N LEU A 72 -7.29 12.45 7.75
CA LEU A 72 -5.89 12.05 8.04
C LEU A 72 -5.74 11.32 9.38
N PRO A 73 -6.37 11.73 10.50
CA PRO A 73 -6.27 10.99 11.76
C PRO A 73 -6.76 9.54 11.63
N GLU A 74 -7.88 9.34 10.94
CA GLU A 74 -8.49 8.02 10.73
C GLU A 74 -7.66 7.17 9.78
N LEU A 75 -7.07 7.77 8.74
CA LEU A 75 -6.15 7.11 7.83
C LEU A 75 -4.89 6.64 8.56
N ILE A 76 -4.32 7.48 9.41
CA ILE A 76 -3.15 7.17 10.23
C ILE A 76 -3.45 6.00 11.17
N ASP A 77 -4.60 6.02 11.84
CA ASP A 77 -5.06 4.97 12.76
C ASP A 77 -5.20 3.59 12.10
N ILE A 78 -5.55 3.55 10.81
CA ILE A 78 -5.67 2.30 10.05
C ILE A 78 -4.32 1.88 9.48
N ILE A 79 -3.63 2.79 8.80
CA ILE A 79 -2.46 2.46 7.97
C ILE A 79 -1.25 2.11 8.85
N ILE A 80 -0.93 2.94 9.84
CA ILE A 80 0.31 2.79 10.59
C ILE A 80 0.32 1.47 11.39
N PRO A 81 -0.68 1.13 12.22
CA PRO A 81 -0.69 -0.14 12.94
C PRO A 81 -0.73 -1.37 12.02
N ALA A 82 -1.37 -1.26 10.85
CA ALA A 82 -1.46 -2.37 9.90
C ALA A 82 -0.15 -2.61 9.13
N CYS A 83 0.64 -1.57 8.87
CA CYS A 83 1.80 -1.61 8.00
C CYS A 83 3.12 -1.64 8.74
N VAL A 84 3.20 -1.19 9.99
CA VAL A 84 4.45 -1.28 10.76
C VAL A 84 4.60 -2.66 11.40
N VAL A 85 5.67 -3.36 11.02
CA VAL A 85 6.01 -4.71 11.49
C VAL A 85 6.86 -4.66 12.77
N LYS A 86 7.85 -3.75 12.83
CA LYS A 86 8.75 -3.58 13.98
C LYS A 86 9.22 -2.13 14.12
N PRO A 87 9.23 -1.55 15.33
CA PRO A 87 8.48 -1.99 16.50
C PRO A 87 6.97 -2.03 16.19
N ARG A 88 6.23 -2.97 16.79
CA ARG A 88 4.77 -3.04 16.55
C ARG A 88 4.09 -1.82 17.16
N ILE A 89 3.18 -1.20 16.41
CA ILE A 89 2.38 -0.06 16.86
C ILE A 89 0.94 -0.54 17.11
N LYS A 90 0.32 -0.05 18.18
CA LYS A 90 -1.10 -0.28 18.50
C LYS A 90 -1.82 1.06 18.67
N LYS A 91 -3.12 1.06 18.39
CA LYS A 91 -3.99 2.23 18.57
C LYS A 91 -4.23 2.56 20.04
N GLU A 92 -4.45 1.55 20.88
CA GLU A 92 -4.74 1.75 22.31
C GLU A 92 -3.56 1.33 23.17
N LYS A 93 -3.31 2.12 24.23
CA LYS A 93 -2.30 1.86 25.26
C LYS A 93 -2.65 0.67 26.15
N LYS A 94 -3.90 0.18 26.07
CA LYS A 94 -4.32 -1.05 26.72
C LYS A 94 -3.75 -2.24 25.96
N ASN A 95 -2.74 -2.90 26.52
CA ASN A 95 -2.86 -4.32 26.85
C ASN A 95 -1.55 -4.90 27.38
N GLU A 96 -1.70 -5.63 28.46
CA GLU A 96 -0.79 -6.64 29.03
C GLU A 96 -0.27 -7.65 27.96
N GLU A 97 -0.90 -7.71 26.80
CA GLU A 97 -0.58 -8.60 25.67
C GLU A 97 0.66 -8.23 24.84
N CYS A 98 1.15 -6.98 24.90
CA CYS A 98 2.33 -6.59 24.13
C CYS A 98 3.16 -5.52 24.86
N PRO A 99 3.95 -5.90 25.87
CA PRO A 99 4.76 -4.96 26.66
C PRO A 99 5.87 -4.25 25.85
N LYS A 100 6.09 -4.65 24.58
CA LYS A 100 7.08 -4.06 23.67
C LYS A 100 6.45 -3.34 22.46
N CYS A 101 5.14 -3.14 22.48
CA CYS A 101 4.46 -2.36 21.44
C CYS A 101 4.48 -0.88 21.79
N LEU A 102 4.57 -0.02 20.78
CA LEU A 102 4.38 1.43 20.92
C LEU A 102 2.89 1.77 20.76
N CYS A 103 2.40 2.74 21.53
CA CYS A 103 1.12 3.38 21.24
C CYS A 103 1.31 4.37 20.09
N ILE A 104 0.32 4.49 19.22
CA ILE A 104 0.37 5.46 18.12
C ILE A 104 0.49 6.90 18.65
N ASP A 105 -0.18 7.20 19.76
CA ASP A 105 -0.14 8.50 20.45
C ASP A 105 1.20 8.80 21.14
N ASP A 106 2.08 7.80 21.29
CA ASP A 106 3.42 7.99 21.89
C ASP A 106 4.48 8.35 20.82
N LEU A 107 4.11 8.42 19.53
CA LEU A 107 5.00 8.80 18.44
C LEU A 107 5.00 10.32 18.23
N GLU A 108 6.17 10.86 17.86
CA GLU A 108 6.27 12.26 17.45
C GLU A 108 5.50 12.50 16.14
N ILE A 109 4.93 13.69 15.99
CA ILE A 109 4.12 14.03 14.80
C ILE A 109 4.94 13.91 13.52
N GLU A 110 6.20 14.36 13.54
CA GLU A 110 7.10 14.29 12.39
C GLU A 110 7.38 12.83 11.98
N ASP A 111 7.55 11.94 12.96
CA ASP A 111 7.73 10.51 12.76
C ASP A 111 6.48 9.82 12.22
N LEU A 112 5.29 10.20 12.73
CA LEU A 112 4.01 9.69 12.25
C LEU A 112 3.79 10.03 10.77
N VAL A 113 4.04 11.29 10.40
CA VAL A 113 3.92 11.75 9.02
C VAL A 113 4.95 11.04 8.13
N ALA A 114 6.21 10.95 8.55
CA ALA A 114 7.25 10.24 7.80
C ALA A 114 6.90 8.76 7.58
N LEU A 115 6.41 8.06 8.61
CA LEU A 115 5.94 6.67 8.47
C LEU A 115 4.81 6.56 7.47
N PHE A 116 3.82 7.45 7.55
CA PHE A 116 2.66 7.44 6.67
C PHE A 116 3.09 7.63 5.20
N GLU A 117 3.92 8.63 4.91
CA GLU A 117 4.43 8.91 3.56
C GLU A 117 5.23 7.74 2.98
N GLU A 118 6.15 7.17 3.77
CA GLU A 118 6.97 6.02 3.37
C GLU A 118 6.12 4.77 3.10
N ILE A 119 5.06 4.55 3.87
CA ILE A 119 4.11 3.47 3.59
C ILE A 119 3.38 3.72 2.27
N LEU A 120 2.91 4.93 1.99
CA LEU A 120 2.27 5.25 0.71
C LEU A 120 3.23 5.08 -0.47
N GLU A 121 4.49 5.51 -0.33
CA GLU A 121 5.52 5.34 -1.34
C GLU A 121 5.85 3.86 -1.60
N PHE A 122 6.01 3.06 -0.55
CA PHE A 122 6.26 1.62 -0.68
C PHE A 122 5.10 0.87 -1.34
N ASN A 123 3.87 1.35 -1.10
CA ASN A 123 2.68 0.88 -1.78
C ASN A 123 2.54 1.45 -3.19
N GLY A 124 3.42 2.34 -3.63
CA GLY A 124 3.37 2.97 -4.94
C GLY A 124 2.13 3.85 -5.16
N LEU A 125 1.58 4.38 -4.07
CA LEU A 125 0.47 5.33 -4.04
C LEU A 125 0.96 6.78 -4.16
N THR A 126 2.27 7.00 -4.30
CA THR A 126 2.84 8.30 -4.66
C THR A 126 2.94 8.46 -6.18
N ALA A 127 2.99 9.71 -6.66
CA ALA A 127 3.15 10.03 -8.08
C ALA A 127 4.38 9.33 -8.72
N GLN A 128 5.45 9.09 -7.95
CA GLN A 128 6.64 8.38 -8.41
C GLN A 128 6.43 6.86 -8.47
N GLY A 129 5.70 6.29 -7.52
CA GLY A 129 5.33 4.88 -7.50
C GLY A 129 4.47 4.47 -8.70
N ILE A 130 3.57 5.36 -9.13
CA ILE A 130 2.70 5.16 -10.31
C ILE A 130 3.53 5.05 -11.59
N LYS A 131 4.52 5.93 -11.78
CA LYS A 131 5.42 5.89 -12.95
C LYS A 131 6.22 4.59 -13.02
N LYS A 132 6.58 4.00 -11.86
CA LYS A 132 7.26 2.70 -11.80
C LYS A 132 6.30 1.55 -12.18
N ARG A 133 5.03 1.60 -11.75
CA ARG A 133 3.99 0.60 -12.09
C ARG A 133 3.58 0.62 -13.55
N GLN A 134 3.36 1.80 -14.13
CA GLN A 134 2.94 1.93 -15.53
C GLN A 134 3.98 1.36 -16.51
N LYS A 135 5.27 1.42 -16.17
CA LYS A 135 6.35 0.79 -16.96
C LYS A 135 6.31 -0.74 -16.94
N PHE A 136 5.68 -1.34 -15.91
CA PHE A 136 5.54 -2.79 -15.76
C PHE A 136 4.28 -3.38 -16.41
N ARG A 137 3.27 -2.56 -16.75
CA ARG A 137 2.17 -3.00 -17.61
C ARG A 137 2.74 -3.28 -19.01
N ARG A 138 3.12 -4.54 -19.23
CA ARG A 138 3.52 -5.09 -20.54
C ARG A 138 2.50 -4.61 -21.58
N LYS A 139 2.99 -4.04 -22.69
CA LYS A 139 2.19 -3.80 -23.90
C LYS A 139 1.33 -5.04 -24.15
N PRO A 140 0.03 -4.91 -24.46
CA PRO A 140 -0.81 -6.07 -24.78
C PRO A 140 -0.17 -6.80 -25.96
N SER A 141 0.50 -7.92 -25.67
CA SER A 141 0.98 -8.85 -26.66
C SER A 141 -0.22 -9.66 -27.13
N GLY A 142 -0.90 -9.19 -28.18
CA GLY A 142 -2.02 -9.94 -28.74
C GLY A 142 -3.00 -9.12 -29.56
N SER A 143 -2.54 -8.41 -30.60
CA SER A 143 -3.38 -8.27 -31.79
C SER A 143 -3.48 -9.64 -32.46
N ILE A 144 -4.37 -10.51 -31.95
CA ILE A 144 -4.84 -11.66 -32.71
C ILE A 144 -5.61 -11.07 -33.88
N GLY A 145 -4.92 -10.93 -35.01
CA GLY A 145 -5.49 -10.49 -36.28
C GLY A 145 -6.70 -11.37 -36.58
N ARG A 146 -7.89 -10.75 -36.62
CA ARG A 146 -9.06 -11.36 -37.24
C ARG A 146 -8.74 -11.55 -38.71
N SER A 147 -8.27 -12.75 -39.06
CA SER A 147 -8.22 -13.24 -40.43
C SER A 147 -9.63 -13.17 -41.02
N SER A 148 -9.85 -12.20 -41.88
CA SER A 148 -11.05 -12.04 -42.70
C SER A 148 -11.24 -13.27 -43.59
N ARG A 149 -12.11 -14.19 -43.17
CA ARG A 149 -12.61 -15.27 -44.02
C ARG A 149 -13.59 -14.65 -45.01
N SER A 150 -13.11 -14.33 -46.21
CA SER A 150 -13.96 -13.99 -47.36
C SER A 150 -14.83 -15.21 -47.70
N LYS A 151 -16.15 -15.07 -47.50
CA LYS A 151 -17.11 -16.02 -48.05
C LYS A 151 -17.29 -15.69 -49.53
N ASN A 152 -16.58 -16.42 -50.39
CA ASN A 152 -16.94 -16.55 -51.79
C ASN A 152 -18.27 -17.32 -51.87
N ARG A 153 -19.39 -16.61 -52.08
CA ARG A 153 -20.63 -17.22 -52.55
C ARG A 153 -20.58 -17.23 -54.08
N LYS A 154 -20.24 -18.39 -54.64
CA LYS A 154 -20.68 -18.81 -55.98
C LYS A 154 -22.11 -19.34 -55.84
N ALA A 155 -23.04 -18.76 -56.61
CA ALA A 155 -24.22 -19.42 -57.17
C ALA A 155 -24.15 -19.03 -58.66
N ALA A 156 -23.89 -19.91 -59.64
CA ALA A 156 -24.52 -21.17 -60.00
C ALA A 156 -26.01 -20.97 -60.37
N ASP A 157 -26.20 -20.91 -61.69
CA ASP A 157 -27.41 -20.97 -62.53
C ASP A 157 -28.50 -19.90 -62.38
#